data_AF-A0A0S7EVF6-F1
#
_entry.id   AF-A0A0S7EVF6-F1
#
_cell.length_a   1.000
_cell.length_b   1.000
_cell.length_c   1.000
_cell.angle_alpha   90.00
_cell.angle_beta   90.00
_cell.angle_gamma   90.00
#
_symmetry.space_group_name_H-M   'P 1'
#
loop_
_entity.id
_entity.type
_entity.pdbx_description
1 polymer ?
#
loop_
_entity_poly.entity_id
_entity_poly.type
_entity_poly.pdbx_seq_one_letter_code
_entity_poly.pdbx_strand_id
1 'polypeptide(L)'
;WADAHTERIEAADLNGQNRRTLVTPVQHPYGLTLLGSHIYWTDWQSRSIQRADKNTGANTITVRANLPGLMDIQAVDRDRPLGFNKCARRNGGCTHLCLPRPNGTSCACPTGIQLKGDGRSCEDSPETYLLFSNRVSVRRISLDTSDHTDVHVSVPELHNVISLDYDSVDGKLYYTDVTLDVIRRANLDGNTHKAQ
;
A
#
# COMPACT_ATOMS: atom_id res chain seq x y z
N TRP A 1 -14.50 -3.91 -14.46
CA TRP A 1 -13.54 -2.79 -14.52
C TRP A 1 -14.09 -1.73 -15.46
N ALA A 2 -13.55 -0.52 -15.44
CA ALA A 2 -13.87 0.54 -16.39
C ALA A 2 -12.66 0.81 -17.28
N ASP A 3 -12.90 1.10 -18.56
CA ASP A 3 -11.87 1.40 -19.55
C ASP A 3 -12.22 2.73 -20.22
N ALA A 4 -11.40 3.75 -19.94
CA ALA A 4 -11.59 5.09 -20.48
C ALA A 4 -11.14 5.25 -21.93
N HIS A 5 -10.29 4.35 -22.44
CA HIS A 5 -9.87 4.40 -23.85
C HIS A 5 -10.93 3.79 -24.76
N THR A 6 -11.55 2.69 -24.33
CA THR A 6 -12.58 1.99 -25.10
C THR A 6 -14.01 2.34 -24.67
N GLU A 7 -14.15 3.35 -23.82
CA GLU A 7 -15.44 3.96 -23.43
C GLU A 7 -16.47 2.95 -22.92
N ARG A 8 -16.03 2.00 -22.09
CA ARG A 8 -16.88 0.92 -21.58
C ARG A 8 -16.62 0.54 -20.13
N ILE A 9 -17.67 0.09 -19.46
CA ILE A 9 -17.59 -0.64 -18.19
C ILE A 9 -17.90 -2.10 -18.48
N GLU A 10 -17.01 -3.00 -18.07
CA GLU A 10 -17.08 -4.44 -18.35
C GLU A 10 -17.01 -5.26 -17.07
N ALA A 11 -17.54 -6.47 -17.14
CA ALA A 11 -17.44 -7.48 -16.08
C ALA A 11 -16.98 -8.82 -16.66
N ALA A 12 -16.26 -9.59 -15.86
CA ALA A 12 -15.85 -10.95 -16.16
C ALA A 12 -15.82 -11.76 -14.85
N ASP A 13 -15.72 -13.07 -14.98
CA ASP A 13 -15.44 -13.96 -13.86
C ASP A 13 -14.02 -13.75 -13.33
N LEU A 14 -13.74 -14.23 -12.11
CA LEU A 14 -12.42 -14.08 -11.48
C LEU A 14 -11.28 -14.76 -12.24
N ASN A 15 -11.59 -15.72 -13.11
CA ASN A 15 -10.65 -16.39 -14.02
C ASN A 15 -10.51 -15.67 -15.38
N GLY A 16 -11.16 -14.51 -15.54
CA GLY A 16 -11.19 -13.74 -16.79
C GLY A 16 -12.19 -14.23 -17.84
N GLN A 17 -12.91 -15.31 -17.59
CA GLN A 17 -13.92 -15.84 -18.51
C GLN A 17 -15.23 -15.06 -18.44
N ASN A 18 -16.15 -15.34 -19.38
CA ASN A 18 -17.49 -14.73 -19.43
C ASN A 18 -17.45 -13.20 -19.44
N ARG A 19 -16.46 -12.62 -20.11
CA ARG A 19 -16.34 -11.17 -20.30
C ARG A 19 -17.55 -10.63 -21.03
N ARG A 20 -18.18 -9.60 -20.45
CA ARG A 20 -19.33 -8.89 -21.03
C ARG A 20 -19.25 -7.39 -20.78
N THR A 21 -19.73 -6.62 -21.73
CA THR A 21 -19.93 -5.17 -21.59
C THR A 21 -21.21 -4.90 -20.81
N LEU A 22 -21.12 -4.08 -19.75
CA LEU A 22 -22.26 -3.64 -18.95
C LEU A 22 -22.77 -2.28 -19.43
N VAL A 23 -21.90 -1.28 -19.51
CA VAL A 23 -22.29 0.09 -19.87
C VAL A 23 -21.40 0.59 -20.99
N THR A 24 -22.02 1.08 -22.05
CA THR A 24 -21.37 1.78 -23.16
C THR A 24 -22.39 2.69 -23.86
N PRO A 25 -22.01 3.91 -24.29
CA PRO A 25 -20.71 4.55 -24.07
C PRO A 25 -20.57 5.12 -22.65
N VAL A 26 -19.33 5.14 -22.12
CA VAL A 26 -18.92 5.96 -20.96
C VAL A 26 -17.75 6.83 -21.39
N GLN A 27 -17.74 8.11 -21.04
CA GLN A 27 -16.83 9.07 -21.68
C GLN A 27 -15.41 8.98 -21.10
N HIS A 28 -15.29 9.14 -19.78
CA HIS A 28 -13.99 9.12 -19.12
C HIS A 28 -14.12 8.61 -17.67
N PRO A 29 -14.46 7.33 -17.49
CA PRO A 29 -14.60 6.74 -16.17
C PRO A 29 -13.24 6.65 -15.45
N TYR A 30 -13.19 6.94 -14.15
CA TYR A 30 -11.96 6.85 -13.34
C TYR A 30 -12.12 5.87 -12.16
N GLY A 31 -12.90 6.24 -11.16
CA GLY A 31 -13.23 5.40 -10.01
C GLY A 31 -14.46 4.53 -10.29
N LEU A 32 -14.48 3.32 -9.75
CA LEU A 32 -15.59 2.37 -9.87
C LEU A 32 -15.78 1.62 -8.55
N THR A 33 -17.00 1.63 -8.02
CA THR A 33 -17.37 0.90 -6.80
C THR A 33 -18.72 0.21 -6.93
N LEU A 34 -19.03 -0.67 -5.99
CA LEU A 34 -20.21 -1.53 -6.00
C LEU A 34 -20.96 -1.41 -4.67
N LEU A 35 -22.28 -1.19 -4.73
CA LEU A 35 -23.14 -1.21 -3.55
C LEU A 35 -24.51 -1.79 -3.89
N GLY A 36 -24.90 -2.86 -3.17
CA GLY A 36 -26.17 -3.56 -3.39
C GLY A 36 -26.30 -4.18 -4.79
N SER A 37 -27.34 -3.78 -5.52
CA SER A 37 -27.62 -4.18 -6.91
C SER A 37 -27.00 -3.25 -7.96
N HIS A 38 -26.19 -2.27 -7.56
CA HIS A 38 -25.73 -1.21 -8.47
C HIS A 38 -24.21 -1.06 -8.52
N ILE A 39 -23.73 -0.66 -9.70
CA ILE A 39 -22.38 -0.11 -9.91
C ILE A 39 -22.45 1.41 -9.82
N TYR A 40 -21.38 2.04 -9.32
CA TYR A 40 -21.22 3.48 -9.26
C TYR A 40 -19.86 3.84 -9.83
N TRP A 41 -19.79 4.85 -10.70
CA TRP A 41 -18.52 5.32 -11.24
C TRP A 41 -18.45 6.84 -11.26
N THR A 42 -17.22 7.36 -11.21
CA THR A 42 -16.90 8.76 -11.46
C THR A 42 -16.54 8.93 -12.92
N ASP A 43 -17.03 10.01 -13.55
CA ASP A 43 -16.71 10.34 -14.93
C ASP A 43 -16.25 11.80 -15.04
N TRP A 44 -15.03 12.01 -15.54
CA TRP A 44 -14.39 13.33 -15.62
C TRP A 44 -15.04 14.26 -16.62
N GLN A 45 -15.52 13.72 -17.73
CA GLN A 45 -16.06 14.51 -18.84
C GLN A 45 -17.45 15.05 -18.49
N SER A 46 -18.31 14.19 -17.95
CA SER A 46 -19.63 14.56 -17.44
C SER A 46 -19.57 15.25 -16.07
N ARG A 47 -18.41 15.24 -15.41
CA ARG A 47 -18.18 15.81 -14.07
C ARG A 47 -19.20 15.30 -13.06
N SER A 48 -19.42 13.98 -13.07
CA SER A 48 -20.54 13.39 -12.35
C SER A 48 -20.22 12.01 -11.78
N ILE A 49 -21.02 11.62 -10.79
CA ILE A 49 -21.13 10.26 -10.29
C ILE A 49 -22.39 9.67 -10.91
N GLN A 50 -22.23 8.54 -11.59
CA GLN A 50 -23.31 7.83 -12.25
C GLN A 50 -23.48 6.44 -11.65
N ARG A 51 -24.67 5.87 -11.83
CA ARG A 51 -25.04 4.56 -11.29
C ARG A 51 -25.86 3.77 -12.31
N ALA A 52 -25.60 2.47 -12.42
CA ALA A 52 -26.40 1.53 -13.22
C ALA A 52 -26.59 0.21 -12.47
N ASP A 53 -27.52 -0.64 -12.93
CA ASP A 53 -27.68 -2.00 -12.42
C ASP A 53 -26.42 -2.83 -12.69
N LYS A 54 -25.94 -3.56 -11.68
CA LYS A 54 -24.64 -4.27 -11.75
C LYS A 54 -24.64 -5.48 -12.69
N ASN A 55 -25.80 -6.07 -12.96
CA ASN A 55 -25.92 -7.30 -13.73
C ASN A 55 -26.20 -7.01 -15.21
N THR A 56 -27.06 -6.04 -15.46
CA THR A 56 -27.57 -5.68 -16.79
C THR A 56 -26.92 -4.42 -17.37
N GLY A 57 -26.37 -3.54 -16.52
CA GLY A 57 -25.91 -2.22 -16.94
C GLY A 57 -27.03 -1.25 -17.30
N ALA A 58 -28.30 -1.63 -17.09
CA ALA A 58 -29.45 -0.79 -17.37
C ALA A 58 -29.72 0.24 -16.27
N ASN A 59 -30.71 1.10 -16.50
CA ASN A 59 -31.18 2.12 -15.54
C ASN A 59 -30.06 3.08 -15.08
N THR A 60 -29.25 3.53 -16.04
CA THR A 60 -28.19 4.51 -15.79
C THR A 60 -28.81 5.83 -15.33
N ILE A 61 -28.40 6.31 -14.16
CA ILE A 61 -28.77 7.61 -13.62
C ILE A 61 -27.54 8.39 -13.20
N THR A 62 -27.63 9.72 -13.27
CA THR A 62 -26.65 10.60 -12.64
C THR A 62 -27.05 10.80 -11.17
N VAL A 63 -26.24 10.27 -10.25
CA VAL A 63 -26.43 10.41 -8.81
C VAL A 63 -26.09 11.84 -8.37
N ARG A 64 -24.99 12.38 -8.90
CA ARG A 64 -24.57 13.75 -8.61
C ARG A 64 -23.77 14.33 -9.77
N ALA A 65 -24.12 15.53 -10.19
CA ALA A 65 -23.40 16.29 -11.22
C ALA A 65 -22.61 17.47 -10.61
N ASN A 66 -21.86 18.17 -11.47
CA ASN A 66 -21.06 19.36 -11.14
C ASN A 66 -19.95 19.10 -10.13
N LEU A 67 -19.25 17.99 -10.30
CA LEU A 67 -18.12 17.57 -9.47
C LEU A 67 -16.84 17.54 -10.35
N PRO A 68 -16.10 18.66 -10.43
CA PRO A 68 -14.83 18.68 -11.15
C PRO A 68 -13.73 17.93 -10.37
N GLY A 69 -12.82 17.26 -11.09
CA GLY A 69 -11.65 16.61 -10.49
C GLY A 69 -11.95 15.35 -9.66
N LEU A 70 -13.02 14.63 -9.96
CA LEU A 70 -13.39 13.40 -9.25
C LEU A 70 -12.37 12.29 -9.49
N MET A 71 -11.62 11.91 -8.45
CA MET A 71 -10.68 10.79 -8.55
C MET A 71 -11.41 9.47 -8.24
N ASP A 72 -11.07 8.83 -7.13
CA ASP A 72 -11.63 7.56 -6.72
C ASP A 72 -12.99 7.71 -6.02
N ILE A 73 -13.77 6.62 -5.99
CA ILE A 73 -15.04 6.52 -5.28
C ILE A 73 -15.10 5.19 -4.54
N GLN A 74 -15.52 5.22 -3.27
CA GLN A 74 -15.68 4.02 -2.45
C GLN A 74 -17.04 4.00 -1.77
N ALA A 75 -17.78 2.91 -1.95
CA ALA A 75 -18.99 2.66 -1.20
C ALA A 75 -18.65 2.10 0.20
N VAL A 76 -19.24 2.67 1.23
CA VAL A 76 -19.09 2.23 2.63
C VAL A 76 -20.44 1.74 3.13
N ASP A 77 -20.50 0.45 3.45
CA ASP A 77 -21.66 -0.22 4.05
C ASP A 77 -21.25 -0.72 5.43
N ARG A 78 -21.79 -0.11 6.50
CA ARG A 78 -21.44 -0.45 7.89
C ARG A 78 -22.13 -1.73 8.37
N ASP A 79 -23.27 -2.08 7.78
CA ASP A 79 -24.10 -3.18 8.24
C ASP A 79 -23.69 -4.51 7.58
N ARG A 80 -22.88 -4.44 6.52
CA ARG A 80 -22.36 -5.63 5.86
C ARG A 80 -21.16 -6.18 6.64
N PRO A 81 -21.27 -7.39 7.23
CA PRO A 81 -20.14 -7.98 7.92
C PRO A 81 -19.02 -8.26 6.92
N LEU A 82 -17.83 -7.74 7.21
CA LEU A 82 -16.62 -8.12 6.51
C LEU A 82 -16.43 -9.62 6.75
N GLY A 83 -16.26 -10.40 5.68
CA GLY A 83 -16.13 -11.85 5.77
C GLY A 83 -14.99 -12.28 6.72
N PHE A 84 -15.05 -13.52 7.21
CA PHE A 84 -13.99 -14.04 8.07
C PHE A 84 -12.74 -14.41 7.25
N ASN A 85 -11.59 -13.84 7.59
CA ASN A 85 -10.29 -14.30 7.09
C ASN A 85 -9.54 -15.08 8.18
N LYS A 86 -8.69 -16.03 7.77
CA LYS A 86 -7.90 -16.83 8.72
C LYS A 86 -6.85 -16.00 9.48
N CYS A 87 -6.46 -14.85 8.95
CA CYS A 87 -5.55 -13.90 9.61
C CYS A 87 -6.19 -13.21 10.82
N ALA A 88 -7.52 -13.09 10.88
CA ALA A 88 -8.24 -12.39 11.95
C ALA A 88 -8.02 -13.03 13.32
N ARG A 89 -7.68 -14.31 13.36
CA ARG A 89 -7.33 -15.01 14.61
C ARG A 89 -5.81 -15.03 14.77
N ARG A 90 -5.30 -14.33 15.79
CA ARG A 90 -3.87 -14.31 16.17
C ARG A 90 -2.93 -14.01 15.00
N ASN A 91 -3.32 -13.11 14.09
CA ASN A 91 -2.55 -12.77 12.88
C ASN A 91 -2.15 -14.01 12.04
N GLY A 92 -2.98 -15.06 12.01
CA GLY A 92 -2.65 -16.33 11.35
C GLY A 92 -1.43 -17.07 11.93
N GLY A 93 -0.94 -16.65 13.11
CA GLY A 93 0.29 -17.14 13.72
C GLY A 93 1.56 -16.44 13.24
N CYS A 94 1.46 -15.36 12.46
CA CYS A 94 2.59 -14.59 11.94
C CYS A 94 3.06 -13.53 12.94
N THR A 95 4.38 -13.27 13.00
CA THR A 95 4.90 -12.19 13.85
C THR A 95 4.69 -10.81 13.23
N HIS A 96 4.76 -10.69 11.89
CA HIS A 96 4.60 -9.42 11.18
C HIS A 96 3.36 -9.40 10.29
N LEU A 97 3.46 -9.86 9.02
CA LEU A 97 2.37 -9.77 8.06
C LEU A 97 1.73 -11.13 7.82
N CYS A 98 0.39 -11.21 7.90
CA CYS A 98 -0.39 -12.35 7.47
C CYS A 98 -1.08 -12.06 6.14
N LEU A 99 -0.66 -12.75 5.08
CA LEU A 99 -1.20 -12.58 3.73
C LEU A 99 -2.20 -13.71 3.42
N PRO A 100 -3.40 -13.39 2.91
CA PRO A 100 -4.35 -14.39 2.49
C PRO A 100 -3.85 -15.11 1.23
N ARG A 101 -4.02 -16.44 1.19
CA ARG A 101 -3.82 -17.28 0.01
C ARG A 101 -5.12 -18.00 -0.33
N PRO A 102 -5.35 -18.43 -1.59
CA PRO A 102 -6.56 -19.16 -1.98
C PRO A 102 -6.89 -20.33 -1.04
N ASN A 103 -5.85 -21.07 -0.60
CA ASN A 103 -6.00 -22.24 0.28
C ASN A 103 -5.46 -22.02 1.71
N GLY A 104 -5.35 -20.79 2.20
CA GLY A 104 -4.83 -20.57 3.56
C GLY A 104 -4.28 -19.18 3.82
N THR A 105 -3.20 -19.13 4.58
CA THR A 105 -2.46 -17.91 4.91
C THR A 105 -0.98 -18.18 4.77
N SER A 106 -0.22 -17.13 4.48
CA SER A 106 1.24 -17.16 4.56
C SER A 106 1.75 -15.96 5.31
N CYS A 107 2.80 -16.17 6.09
CA CYS A 107 3.49 -15.08 6.75
C CYS A 107 4.47 -14.43 5.77
N ALA A 108 4.61 -13.12 5.89
CA ALA A 108 5.59 -12.33 5.15
C ALA A 108 6.26 -11.33 6.11
N CYS A 109 7.48 -10.96 5.76
CA CYS A 109 8.29 -10.02 6.51
C CYS A 109 8.35 -8.66 5.82
N PRO A 110 8.65 -7.59 6.55
CA PRO A 110 8.92 -6.29 5.95
C PRO A 110 10.01 -6.39 4.88
N THR A 111 10.01 -5.44 3.94
CA THR A 111 11.02 -5.36 2.88
C THR A 111 12.43 -5.41 3.44
N GLY A 112 13.27 -6.27 2.87
CA GLY A 112 14.65 -6.47 3.29
C GLY A 112 14.84 -7.37 4.52
N ILE A 113 13.78 -7.93 5.11
CA ILE A 113 13.85 -8.83 6.26
C ILE A 113 13.48 -10.25 5.83
N GLN A 114 14.27 -11.24 6.24
CA GLN A 114 14.02 -12.64 5.92
C GLN A 114 13.01 -13.31 6.87
N LEU A 115 12.27 -14.28 6.33
CA LEU A 115 11.39 -15.16 7.09
C LEU A 115 12.19 -16.33 7.65
N LYS A 116 12.04 -16.59 8.96
CA LYS A 116 12.67 -17.69 9.67
C LYS A 116 12.20 -19.05 9.13
N GLY A 117 12.98 -20.09 9.41
CA GLY A 117 12.68 -21.46 9.00
C GLY A 117 11.36 -22.03 9.55
N ASP A 118 10.75 -21.39 10.56
CA ASP A 118 9.43 -21.74 11.09
C ASP A 118 8.27 -21.32 10.17
N GLY A 119 8.56 -20.52 9.14
CA GLY A 119 7.59 -19.99 8.19
C GLY A 119 6.60 -18.99 8.79
N ARG A 120 6.87 -18.46 9.99
CA ARG A 120 5.95 -17.61 10.75
C ARG A 120 6.60 -16.37 11.35
N SER A 121 7.85 -16.50 11.76
CA SER A 121 8.60 -15.45 12.42
C SER A 121 9.56 -14.79 11.43
N CYS A 122 9.80 -13.49 11.62
CA CYS A 122 10.79 -12.76 10.84
C CYS A 122 12.08 -12.62 11.65
N GLU A 123 13.18 -12.40 10.94
CA GLU A 123 14.39 -11.86 11.55
C GLU A 123 14.14 -10.44 12.07
N ASP A 124 14.90 -10.03 13.08
CA ASP A 124 14.73 -8.71 13.70
C ASP A 124 15.37 -7.60 12.84
N SER A 125 16.41 -7.94 12.08
CA SER A 125 17.14 -7.05 11.17
C SER A 125 17.72 -7.84 9.99
N PRO A 126 18.08 -7.18 8.87
CA PRO A 126 18.92 -7.83 7.88
C PRO A 126 20.31 -8.10 8.45
N GLU A 127 20.93 -9.21 8.06
CA GLU A 127 22.31 -9.56 8.37
C GLU A 127 23.28 -8.63 7.64
N THR A 128 23.04 -8.40 6.35
CA THR A 128 23.89 -7.57 5.50
C THR A 128 23.07 -6.50 4.78
N TYR A 129 23.47 -5.23 4.91
CA TYR A 129 22.75 -4.12 4.31
C TYR A 129 23.65 -2.92 4.06
N LEU A 130 23.24 -2.08 3.10
CA LEU A 130 23.86 -0.80 2.79
C LEU A 130 23.04 0.33 3.41
N LEU A 131 23.72 1.30 4.03
CA LEU A 131 23.12 2.55 4.51
C LEU A 131 23.62 3.70 3.65
N PHE A 132 22.71 4.58 3.23
CA PHE A 132 23.07 5.78 2.49
C PHE A 132 22.15 6.95 2.83
N SER A 133 22.69 8.16 2.70
CA SER A 133 21.96 9.40 2.92
C SER A 133 21.51 10.01 1.60
N ASN A 134 20.34 10.64 1.62
CA ASN A 134 19.85 11.53 0.58
C ASN A 134 19.30 12.78 1.26
N ARG A 135 20.18 13.79 1.49
CA ARG A 135 19.96 15.11 2.13
C ARG A 135 18.98 15.12 3.31
N VAL A 136 17.69 14.96 3.05
CA VAL A 136 16.58 14.95 4.00
C VAL A 136 16.13 13.54 4.42
N SER A 137 16.87 12.49 4.07
CA SER A 137 16.51 11.11 4.40
C SER A 137 17.74 10.21 4.54
N VAL A 138 17.61 9.18 5.37
CA VAL A 138 18.51 8.02 5.40
C VAL A 138 17.74 6.82 4.88
N ARG A 139 18.41 5.98 4.09
CA ARG A 139 17.84 4.79 3.47
C ARG A 139 18.72 3.58 3.70
N ARG A 140 18.09 2.40 3.67
CA ARG A 140 18.70 1.09 3.85
C ARG A 140 18.33 0.16 2.70
N ILE A 141 19.31 -0.53 2.13
CA ILE A 141 19.08 -1.63 1.16
C ILE A 141 19.57 -2.92 1.80
N SER A 142 18.70 -3.92 1.91
CA SER A 142 19.11 -5.27 2.32
C SER A 142 19.84 -5.98 1.18
N LEU A 143 20.89 -6.71 1.53
CA LEU A 143 21.62 -7.60 0.63
C LEU A 143 21.18 -9.06 0.81
N ASP A 144 20.38 -9.35 1.84
CA ASP A 144 19.87 -10.68 2.14
C ASP A 144 18.66 -11.04 1.25
N THR A 145 18.01 -10.05 0.65
CA THR A 145 16.86 -10.20 -0.25
C THR A 145 17.22 -9.75 -1.66
N SER A 146 16.69 -10.45 -2.66
CA SER A 146 17.01 -10.21 -4.08
C SER A 146 16.32 -8.98 -4.69
N ASP A 147 15.37 -8.39 -3.97
CA ASP A 147 14.63 -7.20 -4.41
C ASP A 147 15.44 -5.91 -4.29
N HIS A 148 16.50 -5.91 -3.47
CA HIS A 148 17.43 -4.78 -3.23
C HIS A 148 16.71 -3.43 -3.11
N THR A 149 15.52 -3.45 -2.51
CA THR A 149 14.66 -2.28 -2.45
C THR A 149 15.17 -1.35 -1.36
N ASP A 150 15.26 -0.05 -1.68
CA ASP A 150 15.70 0.96 -0.74
C ASP A 150 14.56 1.38 0.18
N VAL A 151 14.70 1.05 1.46
CA VAL A 151 13.72 1.32 2.50
C VAL A 151 14.12 2.57 3.27
N HIS A 152 13.16 3.44 3.56
CA HIS A 152 13.40 4.62 4.39
C HIS A 152 13.66 4.22 5.85
N VAL A 153 14.72 4.76 6.44
CA VAL A 153 15.03 4.62 7.87
C VAL A 153 14.46 5.83 8.59
N SER A 154 13.56 5.60 9.55
CA SER A 154 12.82 6.65 10.25
C SER A 154 13.65 7.43 11.27
N VAL A 155 14.69 8.12 10.82
CA VAL A 155 15.49 9.00 11.67
C VAL A 155 14.83 10.39 11.73
N PRO A 156 14.54 10.93 12.92
CA PRO A 156 13.89 12.24 13.05
C PRO A 156 14.85 13.40 12.75
N GLU A 157 14.29 14.54 12.35
CA GLU A 157 14.98 15.85 12.23
C GLU A 157 16.18 15.88 11.27
N LEU A 158 16.08 15.20 10.13
CA LEU A 158 17.10 15.27 9.08
C LEU A 158 16.91 16.51 8.20
N HIS A 159 17.94 17.36 8.08
CA HIS A 159 17.92 18.54 7.22
C HIS A 159 18.86 18.40 6.03
N ASN A 160 20.16 18.27 6.29
CA ASN A 160 21.16 18.11 5.22
C ASN A 160 22.26 17.14 5.66
N VAL A 161 21.91 15.86 5.59
CA VAL A 161 22.78 14.74 5.96
C VAL A 161 23.82 14.49 4.88
N ILE A 162 25.10 14.54 5.25
CA ILE A 162 26.21 14.33 4.32
C ILE A 162 26.90 12.99 4.55
N SER A 163 27.45 12.78 5.74
CA SER A 163 28.17 11.55 6.09
C SER A 163 27.38 10.69 7.08
N LEU A 164 27.54 9.38 6.94
CA LEU A 164 26.97 8.36 7.82
C LEU A 164 28.09 7.46 8.33
N ASP A 165 27.95 6.99 9.56
CA ASP A 165 28.71 5.88 10.13
C ASP A 165 27.79 5.01 10.97
N TYR A 166 28.14 3.73 11.16
CA TYR A 166 27.27 2.77 11.85
C TYR A 166 28.05 1.92 12.86
N ASP A 167 27.56 1.94 14.08
CA ASP A 167 28.02 1.08 15.16
C ASP A 167 27.17 -0.20 15.20
N SER A 168 27.78 -1.32 14.82
CA SER A 168 27.15 -2.63 14.79
C SER A 168 26.98 -3.29 16.16
N VAL A 169 27.71 -2.83 17.18
CA VAL A 169 27.62 -3.38 18.54
C VAL A 169 26.40 -2.80 19.25
N ASP A 170 26.26 -1.48 19.23
CA ASP A 170 25.15 -0.78 19.89
C ASP A 170 23.94 -0.52 18.96
N GLY A 171 24.07 -0.84 17.67
CA GLY A 171 23.03 -0.63 16.66
C GLY A 171 22.71 0.84 16.38
N LYS A 172 23.73 1.71 16.46
CA LYS A 172 23.57 3.17 16.37
C LYS A 172 24.04 3.69 15.02
N LEU A 173 23.19 4.49 14.37
CA LEU A 173 23.57 5.30 13.23
C LEU A 173 24.11 6.64 13.72
N TYR A 174 25.31 7.01 13.29
CA TYR A 174 25.90 8.32 13.46
C TYR A 174 25.81 9.09 12.15
N TYR A 175 25.46 10.37 12.20
CA TYR A 175 25.33 11.20 11.02
C TYR A 175 25.71 12.65 11.27
N THR A 176 26.21 13.31 10.21
CA THR A 176 26.49 14.76 10.20
C THR A 176 25.34 15.51 9.56
N ASP A 177 24.84 16.56 10.21
CA ASP A 177 23.91 17.51 9.61
C ASP A 177 24.61 18.87 9.48
N VAL A 178 24.94 19.25 8.24
CA VAL A 178 25.71 20.47 7.96
C VAL A 178 24.87 21.75 8.03
N THR A 179 23.54 21.63 7.99
CA THR A 179 22.66 22.79 8.18
C THR A 179 22.57 23.15 9.66
N LEU A 180 22.58 22.14 10.53
CA LEU A 180 22.53 22.33 11.98
C LEU A 180 23.92 22.41 12.64
N ASP A 181 24.99 22.13 11.88
CA ASP A 181 26.38 22.08 12.36
C ASP A 181 26.58 21.14 13.56
N VAL A 182 26.02 19.93 13.45
CA VAL A 182 26.05 18.91 14.52
C VAL A 182 26.35 17.51 14.01
N ILE A 183 26.90 16.70 14.91
CA ILE A 183 26.95 15.24 14.78
C ILE A 183 25.89 14.67 15.72
N ARG A 184 25.03 13.81 15.20
CA ARG A 184 23.94 13.17 15.95
C ARG A 184 24.02 11.66 15.83
N ARG A 185 23.34 10.97 16.74
CA ARG A 185 23.14 9.52 16.68
C ARG A 185 21.66 9.16 16.85
N ALA A 186 21.24 8.09 16.20
CA ALA A 186 19.88 7.57 16.28
C ALA A 186 19.85 6.04 16.19
N ASN A 187 18.76 5.44 16.65
CA ASN A 187 18.46 4.05 16.37
C ASN A 187 17.86 3.91 14.96
N LEU A 188 18.06 2.74 14.34
CA LEU A 188 17.51 2.44 13.01
C LEU A 188 16.00 2.23 13.00
N ASP A 189 15.38 1.94 14.15
CA ASP A 189 13.93 1.80 14.31
C ASP A 189 13.21 3.15 14.53
N GLY A 190 13.96 4.26 14.57
CA GLY A 190 13.43 5.60 14.80
C GLY A 190 13.03 5.89 16.24
N ASN A 191 13.12 4.92 17.16
CA ASN A 191 12.89 5.17 18.57
C ASN A 191 14.10 5.90 19.15
N THR A 192 13.96 7.21 19.32
CA THR A 192 14.91 7.96 20.14
C THR A 192 14.59 7.69 21.61
N HIS A 193 15.24 6.68 22.20
CA HIS A 193 15.41 6.73 23.65
C HIS A 193 16.26 7.97 23.95
N LYS A 194 15.60 9.06 24.36
CA LYS A 194 16.27 10.16 25.04
C LYS A 194 17.02 9.53 26.20
N ALA A 195 18.35 9.52 26.12
CA ALA A 195 19.17 9.21 27.27
C ALA A 195 18.79 10.24 28.35
N GLN A 196 18.28 9.73 29.47
CA GLN A 196 18.07 10.49 30.69
C GLN A 196 19.40 10.57 31.45
#